data_AF-A0A4Q4X4P5-F1
#
_entry.id   AF-A0A4Q4X4P5-F1
#
_cell.length_a   1.000
_cell.length_b   1.000
_cell.length_c   1.000
_cell.angle_alpha   90.00
_cell.angle_beta   90.00
_cell.angle_gamma   90.00
#
_symmetry.space_group_name_H-M   'P 1'
#
loop_
_entity.id
_entity.type
_entity.pdbx_description
1 polymer ?
#
loop_
_entity_poly.entity_id
_entity_poly.type
_entity_poly.pdbx_seq_one_letter_code
_entity_poly.pdbx_strand_id
1 'polypeptide(L)'
;MQTKDLERMTDLLRKYFDRDKRKRFELERQAGAGTSGLTWSVKYQPIAGDAPKRIALKMDQNVTSHSNKSRTPPSTPDGEGDHMDVVDEMIDNVDAGSLWNRPLRNEKKWLKASYMLRYATHIVRLIDVPDDPLRRRVSGVHWHRAEDWLFLEWIEHGTVEEFIDKALGAGLERLPNRVLWRFFMCFMIGPYAANPKDTEHYITPMLKLIDFGGGGQDLEGNDGYNDMQSNAIIDNLQDIGYVINALAVLNYELDTTTADLVTEPGHPGISTRAAELLPDSNGNDPCPDLDESLKTMICLCRAVQPSNVPQISGLANMIMEHIQERDENWYGDEYESDERIAVLFQTLLLDANAS
;
A
#
# COMPACT_ATOMS: atom_id res chain seq x y z
N MET A 1 10.86 -3.84 -19.60
CA MET A 1 10.63 -5.27 -19.89
C MET A 1 10.08 -5.40 -21.30
N GLN A 2 10.51 -6.39 -22.10
CA GLN A 2 9.99 -6.56 -23.47
C GLN A 2 8.61 -7.23 -23.43
N THR A 3 7.63 -6.73 -24.18
CA THR A 3 6.24 -7.25 -24.25
C THR A 3 6.17 -8.77 -24.44
N LYS A 4 7.10 -9.34 -25.20
CA LYS A 4 7.18 -10.77 -25.48
C LYS A 4 7.49 -11.63 -24.25
N ASP A 5 8.31 -11.14 -23.31
CA ASP A 5 8.66 -11.90 -22.11
C ASP A 5 7.48 -11.98 -21.14
N LEU A 6 6.69 -10.92 -21.09
CA LEU A 6 5.45 -10.84 -20.32
C LEU A 6 4.35 -11.74 -20.88
N GLU A 7 4.14 -11.74 -22.20
CA GLU A 7 3.21 -12.65 -22.87
C GLU A 7 3.59 -14.10 -22.58
N ARG A 8 4.88 -14.43 -22.71
CA ARG A 8 5.39 -15.77 -22.41
C ARG A 8 5.16 -16.18 -20.96
N MET A 9 5.37 -15.27 -20.00
CA MET A 9 5.09 -15.54 -18.59
C MET A 9 3.60 -15.74 -18.34
N THR A 10 2.76 -14.90 -18.94
CA THR A 10 1.30 -14.98 -18.83
C THR A 10 0.78 -16.32 -19.37
N ASP A 11 1.26 -16.75 -20.54
CA ASP A 11 0.94 -18.08 -21.11
C ASP A 11 1.42 -19.23 -20.23
N LEU A 12 2.57 -19.05 -19.58
CA LEU A 12 3.10 -20.05 -18.66
C LEU A 12 2.18 -20.21 -17.45
N LEU A 13 1.77 -19.11 -16.83
CA LEU A 13 0.87 -19.11 -15.68
C LEU A 13 -0.50 -19.73 -16.02
N ARG A 14 -1.03 -19.45 -17.21
CA ARG A 14 -2.26 -20.12 -17.70
C ARG A 14 -2.11 -21.63 -17.70
N LYS A 15 -0.99 -22.16 -18.21
CA LYS A 15 -0.73 -23.62 -18.23
C LYS A 15 -0.66 -24.23 -16.83
N TYR A 16 -0.12 -23.51 -15.86
CA TYR A 16 -0.10 -23.96 -14.46
C TYR A 16 -1.51 -24.00 -13.87
N PHE A 17 -2.29 -22.93 -14.05
CA PHE A 17 -3.65 -22.85 -13.54
C PHE A 17 -4.62 -23.82 -14.23
N ASP A 18 -4.46 -24.04 -15.54
CA ASP A 18 -5.20 -25.07 -16.28
C ASP A 18 -4.95 -26.49 -15.75
N ARG A 19 -3.86 -26.69 -15.01
CA ARG A 19 -3.45 -27.99 -14.46
C ARG A 19 -3.76 -28.11 -12.97
N ASP A 20 -4.34 -27.07 -12.36
CA ASP A 20 -4.93 -27.19 -11.02
C ASP A 20 -6.06 -28.22 -11.07
N LYS A 21 -5.92 -29.28 -10.26
CA LYS A 21 -6.86 -30.42 -10.26
C LYS A 21 -8.30 -29.99 -9.94
N ARG A 22 -8.45 -28.90 -9.18
CA ARG A 22 -9.74 -28.37 -8.71
C ARG A 22 -10.26 -27.23 -9.59
N LYS A 23 -9.54 -26.84 -10.66
CA LYS A 23 -9.92 -25.77 -11.59
C LYS A 23 -10.26 -24.45 -10.88
N ARG A 24 -9.50 -24.11 -9.84
CA ARG A 24 -9.79 -22.98 -8.95
C ARG A 24 -9.39 -21.62 -9.50
N PHE A 25 -8.61 -21.56 -10.58
CA PHE A 25 -7.95 -20.34 -11.03
C PHE A 25 -8.27 -20.02 -12.48
N GLU A 26 -8.54 -18.75 -12.76
CA GLU A 26 -8.65 -18.18 -14.10
C GLU A 26 -7.81 -16.89 -14.13
N LEU A 27 -6.75 -16.87 -14.93
CA LEU A 27 -5.89 -15.68 -15.10
C LEU A 27 -6.61 -14.67 -16.00
N GLU A 28 -6.90 -13.48 -15.49
CA GLU A 28 -7.65 -12.45 -16.24
C GLU A 28 -6.72 -11.57 -17.08
N ARG A 29 -5.93 -10.73 -16.40
CA ARG A 29 -5.06 -9.72 -17.05
C ARG A 29 -3.84 -9.41 -16.20
N GLN A 30 -2.81 -8.83 -16.81
CA GLN A 30 -1.77 -8.16 -16.02
C GLN A 30 -2.38 -6.90 -15.38
N ALA A 31 -2.07 -6.69 -14.10
CA ALA A 31 -2.57 -5.57 -13.30
C ALA A 31 -1.50 -4.51 -13.02
N GLY A 32 -0.21 -4.88 -13.03
CA GLY A 32 0.86 -3.90 -12.81
C GLY A 32 2.27 -4.48 -12.96
N ALA A 33 3.25 -3.60 -12.91
CA ALA A 33 4.66 -3.92 -12.85
C ALA A 33 5.34 -2.93 -11.90
N GLY A 34 5.76 -3.41 -10.73
CA GLY A 34 6.56 -2.65 -9.77
C GLY A 34 8.06 -2.90 -9.97
N THR A 35 8.88 -2.24 -9.14
CA THR A 35 10.34 -2.27 -9.20
C THR A 35 10.94 -3.67 -9.09
N SER A 36 10.26 -4.60 -8.41
CA SER A 36 10.78 -5.95 -8.16
C SER A 36 9.83 -7.06 -8.59
N GLY A 37 8.62 -6.74 -9.08
CA GLY A 37 7.62 -7.76 -9.36
C GLY A 37 6.56 -7.36 -10.36
N LEU A 38 6.01 -8.37 -11.02
CA LEU A 38 4.87 -8.29 -11.91
C LEU A 38 3.63 -8.76 -11.18
N THR A 39 2.50 -8.08 -11.44
CA THR A 39 1.23 -8.38 -10.79
C THR A 39 0.19 -8.74 -11.83
N TRP A 40 -0.56 -9.82 -11.58
CA TRP A 40 -1.70 -10.25 -12.39
C TRP A 40 -2.98 -10.30 -11.55
N SER A 41 -4.10 -10.03 -12.21
CA SER A 41 -5.43 -10.28 -11.68
C SER A 41 -5.86 -11.71 -11.97
N VAL A 42 -6.34 -12.42 -10.96
CA VAL A 42 -6.71 -13.84 -11.03
C VAL A 42 -8.07 -14.02 -10.37
N LYS A 43 -9.03 -14.64 -11.06
CA LYS A 43 -10.22 -15.18 -10.38
C LYS A 43 -9.84 -16.45 -9.65
N TYR A 44 -10.24 -16.53 -8.39
CA TYR A 44 -9.96 -17.63 -7.50
C TYR A 44 -11.25 -18.13 -6.85
N GLN A 45 -11.51 -19.43 -7.00
CA GLN A 45 -12.63 -20.12 -6.39
C GLN A 45 -12.09 -21.22 -5.47
N PRO A 46 -11.95 -20.97 -4.14
CA PRO A 46 -11.32 -21.93 -3.23
C PRO A 46 -12.13 -23.22 -3.07
N ILE A 47 -13.46 -23.11 -3.07
CA ILE A 47 -14.42 -24.19 -2.88
C ILE A 47 -15.38 -24.22 -4.07
N ALA A 48 -15.58 -25.40 -4.66
CA ALA A 48 -16.50 -25.57 -5.77
C ALA A 48 -17.93 -25.20 -5.34
N GLY A 49 -18.55 -24.28 -6.07
CA GLY A 49 -19.90 -23.77 -5.79
C GLY A 49 -19.93 -22.39 -5.13
N ASP A 50 -18.83 -21.92 -4.55
CA ASP A 50 -18.74 -20.54 -4.06
C ASP A 50 -18.60 -19.55 -5.20
N ALA A 51 -19.02 -18.30 -4.99
CA ALA A 51 -18.76 -17.24 -5.95
C ALA A 51 -17.23 -17.05 -6.10
N PRO A 52 -16.70 -17.00 -7.34
CA PRO A 52 -15.30 -16.70 -7.54
C PRO A 52 -15.00 -15.29 -7.04
N LYS A 53 -13.86 -15.13 -6.36
CA LYS A 53 -13.35 -13.82 -5.94
C LYS A 53 -12.10 -13.46 -6.72
N ARG A 54 -11.84 -12.17 -6.89
CA ARG A 54 -10.59 -11.71 -7.51
C ARG A 54 -9.47 -11.67 -6.46
N ILE A 55 -8.28 -12.09 -6.86
CA ILE A 55 -7.03 -11.99 -6.09
C ILE A 55 -5.93 -11.45 -6.99
N ALA A 56 -4.89 -10.89 -6.39
CA ALA A 56 -3.68 -10.48 -7.10
C ALA A 56 -2.59 -11.55 -6.95
N LEU A 57 -1.93 -11.91 -8.05
CA LEU A 57 -0.71 -12.73 -8.05
C LEU A 57 0.48 -11.81 -8.30
N LYS A 58 1.41 -11.71 -7.36
CA LYS A 58 2.68 -10.98 -7.51
C LYS A 58 3.83 -11.98 -7.66
N MET A 59 4.69 -11.79 -8.67
CA MET A 59 5.87 -12.64 -8.92
C MET A 59 7.09 -11.79 -9.26
N ASP A 60 8.28 -12.32 -8.97
CA ASP A 60 9.55 -11.63 -9.27
C ASP A 60 9.72 -11.34 -10.77
N GLN A 61 10.14 -10.11 -11.09
CA GLN A 61 10.39 -9.67 -12.46
C GLN A 61 11.61 -10.35 -13.11
N ASN A 62 12.62 -10.73 -12.33
CA ASN A 62 13.87 -11.36 -12.80
C ASN A 62 13.65 -12.74 -13.43
N VAL A 63 12.49 -13.34 -13.18
CA VAL A 63 12.06 -14.59 -13.78
C VAL A 63 11.90 -14.46 -15.31
N THR A 64 11.64 -13.24 -15.79
CA THR A 64 11.46 -12.93 -17.21
C THR A 64 12.77 -12.62 -17.95
N SER A 65 13.84 -12.22 -17.25
CA SER A 65 15.06 -11.65 -17.85
C SER A 65 16.19 -12.65 -18.10
N HIS A 66 16.04 -13.91 -17.70
CA HIS A 66 17.09 -14.92 -17.91
C HIS A 66 17.09 -15.50 -19.32
N SER A 67 17.86 -14.85 -20.19
CA SER A 67 18.42 -15.44 -21.41
C SER A 67 19.15 -16.76 -21.09
N ASN A 68 18.78 -17.81 -21.82
CA ASN A 68 19.52 -19.03 -22.24
C ASN A 68 20.82 -19.51 -21.55
N LYS A 69 21.10 -19.21 -20.29
CA LYS A 69 22.08 -19.96 -19.51
C LYS A 69 21.35 -21.11 -18.81
N SER A 70 21.57 -22.31 -19.33
CA SER A 70 21.19 -23.55 -18.67
C SER A 70 21.85 -23.59 -17.29
N ARG A 71 21.12 -23.21 -16.24
CA ARG A 71 21.37 -23.81 -14.94
C ARG A 71 20.88 -25.24 -15.05
N THR A 72 21.83 -26.17 -15.14
CA THR A 72 21.56 -27.60 -15.02
C THR A 72 20.87 -27.82 -13.68
N PRO A 73 19.67 -28.43 -13.64
CA PRO A 73 19.01 -28.73 -12.38
C PRO A 73 19.87 -29.72 -11.57
N PRO A 74 19.73 -29.77 -10.24
CA PRO A 74 20.22 -30.91 -9.47
C PRO A 74 19.53 -32.17 -10.01
N SER A 75 20.32 -33.20 -10.32
CA SER A 75 19.84 -34.51 -10.74
C SER A 75 18.94 -35.12 -9.66
N THR A 76 17.72 -35.50 -10.02
CA THR A 76 16.83 -36.32 -9.19
C THR A 76 16.66 -37.69 -9.84
N PRO A 77 16.70 -38.79 -9.05
CA PRO A 77 16.37 -40.11 -9.54
C PRO A 77 14.87 -40.22 -9.83
N ASP A 78 14.54 -40.97 -10.87
CA ASP A 78 13.19 -41.17 -11.39
C ASP A 78 12.19 -41.63 -10.33
N GLY A 79 11.12 -40.85 -10.12
CA GLY A 79 10.03 -41.18 -9.21
C GLY A 79 8.90 -40.15 -9.31
N GLU A 80 7.65 -40.63 -9.30
CA GLU A 80 6.44 -39.86 -9.56
C GLU A 80 6.28 -38.60 -8.69
N GLY A 81 6.09 -37.45 -9.35
CA GLY A 81 5.32 -36.32 -8.81
C GLY A 81 5.73 -35.81 -7.42
N ASP A 82 7.03 -35.67 -7.16
CA ASP A 82 7.49 -35.19 -5.87
C ASP A 82 7.12 -33.72 -5.61
N HIS A 83 6.51 -33.52 -4.45
CA HIS A 83 6.32 -32.24 -3.80
C HIS A 83 7.72 -31.67 -3.55
N MET A 84 8.14 -30.65 -4.29
CA MET A 84 9.37 -29.96 -3.93
C MET A 84 9.10 -29.23 -2.62
N ASP A 85 9.80 -29.64 -1.57
CA ASP A 85 9.97 -28.85 -0.35
C ASP A 85 10.69 -27.55 -0.72
N VAL A 86 9.95 -26.58 -1.26
CA VAL A 86 10.27 -25.18 -1.01
C VAL A 86 10.09 -25.04 0.48
N VAL A 87 11.18 -25.28 1.21
CA VAL A 87 11.17 -25.31 2.67
C VAL A 87 10.60 -23.98 3.14
N ASP A 88 9.33 -24.01 3.58
CA ASP A 88 8.64 -22.91 4.26
C ASP A 88 9.04 -22.94 5.76
N GLU A 89 10.11 -23.67 6.11
CA GLU A 89 10.84 -23.41 7.36
C GLU A 89 11.46 -22.03 7.21
N MET A 90 10.80 -21.06 7.83
CA MET A 90 11.44 -19.84 8.27
C MET A 90 12.62 -20.26 9.16
N ILE A 91 13.82 -20.34 8.57
CA ILE A 91 15.02 -20.34 9.36
C ILE A 91 15.06 -18.95 9.99
N ASP A 92 14.77 -18.87 11.29
CA ASP A 92 14.76 -17.62 12.07
C ASP A 92 16.12 -16.89 12.09
N ASN A 93 17.17 -17.50 11.51
CA ASN A 93 18.55 -17.02 11.45
C ASN A 93 19.01 -16.55 10.05
N VAL A 94 18.10 -16.21 9.13
CA VAL A 94 18.51 -15.63 7.84
C VAL A 94 18.92 -14.17 8.06
N ASP A 95 20.24 -13.92 7.97
CA ASP A 95 20.88 -12.60 7.97
C ASP A 95 20.08 -11.58 7.17
N ALA A 96 19.71 -10.45 7.80
CA ALA A 96 18.94 -9.38 7.20
C ALA A 96 19.55 -8.92 5.86
N GLY A 97 20.89 -8.96 5.75
CA GLY A 97 21.65 -8.68 4.52
C GLY A 97 21.23 -9.52 3.30
N SER A 98 20.75 -10.74 3.50
CA SER A 98 20.37 -11.66 2.41
C SER A 98 18.92 -11.49 1.93
N LEU A 99 18.03 -10.88 2.73
CA LEU A 99 16.62 -10.65 2.39
C LEU A 99 16.43 -9.42 1.49
N TRP A 100 17.32 -8.43 1.56
CA TRP A 100 17.33 -7.26 0.66
C TRP A 100 17.49 -7.65 -0.82
N ASN A 101 18.17 -8.78 -1.09
CA ASN A 101 18.35 -9.31 -2.44
C ASN A 101 17.14 -10.14 -2.93
N ARG A 102 16.08 -10.29 -2.11
CA ARG A 102 14.86 -11.05 -2.43
C ARG A 102 13.60 -10.31 -1.95
N PRO A 103 13.21 -9.21 -2.60
CA PRO A 103 12.12 -8.33 -2.14
C PRO A 103 10.79 -9.05 -1.92
N LEU A 104 10.36 -9.95 -2.82
CA LEU A 104 9.11 -10.70 -2.62
C LEU A 104 9.15 -11.66 -1.44
N ARG A 105 10.32 -12.25 -1.14
CA ARG A 105 10.48 -13.13 0.01
C ARG A 105 10.38 -12.34 1.31
N ASN A 106 10.98 -11.15 1.32
CA ASN A 106 10.90 -10.21 2.43
C ASN A 106 9.45 -9.72 2.65
N GLU A 107 8.75 -9.33 1.58
CA GLU A 107 7.34 -8.95 1.63
C GLU A 107 6.47 -10.10 2.17
N LYS A 108 6.70 -11.34 1.71
CA LYS A 108 6.03 -12.54 2.25
C LYS A 108 6.26 -12.69 3.75
N LYS A 109 7.50 -12.48 4.19
CA LYS A 109 7.88 -12.57 5.60
C LYS A 109 7.12 -11.54 6.41
N TRP A 110 7.09 -10.27 5.99
CA TRP A 110 6.35 -9.22 6.70
C TRP A 110 4.85 -9.50 6.81
N LEU A 111 4.23 -9.89 5.69
CA LEU A 111 2.79 -10.20 5.64
C LEU A 111 2.42 -11.50 6.39
N LYS A 112 3.34 -12.47 6.53
CA LYS A 112 3.12 -13.72 7.29
C LYS A 112 3.49 -13.61 8.77
N ALA A 113 4.67 -13.07 9.07
CA ALA A 113 5.32 -13.14 10.38
C ALA A 113 4.73 -12.14 11.38
N SER A 114 4.17 -11.03 10.89
CA SER A 114 3.58 -10.05 11.77
C SER A 114 2.14 -10.45 12.12
N TYR A 115 1.96 -11.08 13.30
CA TYR A 115 0.63 -11.27 13.92
C TYR A 115 -0.13 -9.93 13.97
N MET A 116 0.62 -8.84 14.09
CA MET A 116 0.17 -7.45 14.09
C MET A 116 -0.39 -7.02 12.71
N LEU A 117 0.27 -7.34 11.58
CA LEU A 117 -0.23 -6.93 10.25
C LEU A 117 -1.35 -7.84 9.72
N ARG A 118 -1.42 -9.11 10.17
CA ARG A 118 -2.44 -10.07 9.70
C ARG A 118 -3.88 -9.63 9.98
N TYR A 119 -4.09 -8.80 11.00
CA TYR A 119 -5.41 -8.28 11.40
C TYR A 119 -5.58 -6.78 11.15
N ALA A 120 -4.56 -6.10 10.64
CA ALA A 120 -4.67 -4.70 10.26
C ALA A 120 -5.51 -4.59 8.98
N THR A 121 -6.73 -4.06 9.10
CA THR A 121 -7.68 -3.91 7.99
C THR A 121 -7.11 -3.03 6.87
N HIS A 122 -6.25 -2.08 7.22
CA HIS A 122 -5.57 -1.12 6.34
C HIS A 122 -4.32 -1.68 5.65
N ILE A 123 -4.05 -2.98 5.75
CA ILE A 123 -2.90 -3.62 5.09
C ILE A 123 -3.42 -4.70 4.15
N VAL A 124 -2.81 -4.79 2.97
CA VAL A 124 -3.15 -5.83 2.01
C VAL A 124 -2.95 -7.22 2.61
N ARG A 125 -3.99 -8.05 2.52
CA ARG A 125 -3.94 -9.39 3.08
C ARG A 125 -3.28 -10.38 2.14
N LEU A 126 -2.41 -11.21 2.70
CA LEU A 126 -1.93 -12.42 2.05
C LEU A 126 -3.05 -13.47 2.01
N ILE A 127 -3.31 -14.02 0.83
CA ILE A 127 -4.26 -15.10 0.62
C ILE A 127 -3.52 -16.43 0.68
N ASP A 128 -3.91 -17.28 1.63
CA ASP A 128 -3.42 -18.65 1.65
C ASP A 128 -4.12 -19.49 0.58
N VAL A 129 -3.32 -20.24 -0.17
CA VAL A 129 -3.77 -21.09 -1.27
C VAL A 129 -3.35 -22.52 -0.95
N PRO A 130 -4.27 -23.35 -0.42
CA PRO A 130 -4.00 -24.77 -0.22
C PRO A 130 -3.67 -25.44 -1.55
N ASP A 131 -2.77 -26.42 -1.54
CA ASP A 131 -2.37 -27.14 -2.75
C ASP A 131 -1.92 -26.21 -3.90
N ASP A 132 -1.15 -25.16 -3.59
CA ASP A 132 -0.69 -24.14 -4.53
C ASP A 132 -0.15 -24.75 -5.84
N PRO A 133 -0.79 -24.47 -7.00
CA PRO A 133 -0.39 -25.05 -8.28
C PRO A 133 1.01 -24.61 -8.73
N LEU A 134 1.47 -23.43 -8.30
CA LEU A 134 2.80 -22.92 -8.64
C LEU A 134 3.91 -23.65 -7.87
N ARG A 135 3.62 -24.29 -6.73
CA ARG A 135 4.63 -25.10 -6.00
C ARG A 135 5.00 -26.40 -6.70
N ARG A 136 4.19 -26.85 -7.67
CA ARG A 136 4.30 -28.19 -8.26
C ARG A 136 4.96 -28.14 -9.62
N ARG A 137 5.74 -29.18 -9.94
CA ARG A 137 6.12 -29.42 -11.34
C ARG A 137 4.92 -29.97 -12.11
N VAL A 138 4.65 -29.36 -13.25
CA VAL A 138 3.54 -29.76 -14.11
C VAL A 138 4.13 -30.41 -15.38
N SER A 139 3.80 -31.68 -15.60
CA SER A 139 4.31 -32.42 -16.77
C SER A 139 3.92 -31.71 -18.08
N GLY A 140 4.90 -31.55 -18.98
CA GLY A 140 4.73 -30.85 -20.25
C GLY A 140 4.70 -29.32 -20.16
N VAL A 141 4.90 -28.73 -18.98
CA VAL A 141 4.96 -27.27 -18.77
C VAL A 141 6.38 -26.90 -18.31
N HIS A 142 6.95 -25.86 -18.90
CA HIS A 142 8.28 -25.38 -18.48
C HIS A 142 8.24 -24.90 -17.03
N TRP A 143 9.30 -25.13 -16.26
CA TRP A 143 9.36 -24.59 -14.90
C TRP A 143 9.34 -23.06 -14.96
N HIS A 144 8.47 -22.43 -14.16
CA HIS A 144 8.35 -20.97 -14.16
C HIS A 144 9.55 -20.26 -13.57
N ARG A 145 10.52 -20.94 -12.92
CA ARG A 145 11.76 -20.36 -12.37
C ARG A 145 11.60 -19.31 -11.27
N ALA A 146 10.39 -18.79 -11.04
CA ALA A 146 10.12 -17.96 -9.88
C ALA A 146 10.47 -18.70 -8.59
N GLU A 147 11.37 -18.11 -7.81
CA GLU A 147 11.74 -18.60 -6.48
C GLU A 147 10.73 -18.12 -5.44
N ASP A 148 10.08 -16.97 -5.67
CA ASP A 148 9.14 -16.35 -4.75
C ASP A 148 7.91 -15.77 -5.50
N TRP A 149 6.72 -15.98 -4.92
CA TRP A 149 5.45 -15.40 -5.35
C TRP A 149 4.47 -15.26 -4.18
N LEU A 150 3.47 -14.39 -4.37
CA LEU A 150 2.44 -14.02 -3.39
C LEU A 150 1.07 -14.03 -4.05
N PHE A 151 0.09 -14.55 -3.32
CA PHE A 151 -1.32 -14.28 -3.59
C PHE A 151 -1.80 -13.25 -2.58
N LEU A 152 -2.30 -12.12 -3.06
CA LEU A 152 -2.78 -11.00 -2.27
C LEU A 152 -4.27 -10.80 -2.52
N GLU A 153 -4.99 -10.19 -1.58
CA GLU A 153 -6.35 -9.74 -1.87
C GLU A 153 -6.31 -8.72 -3.01
N TRP A 154 -7.37 -8.70 -3.81
CA TRP A 154 -7.51 -7.71 -4.87
C TRP A 154 -8.08 -6.40 -4.32
N ILE A 155 -7.51 -5.27 -4.74
CA ILE A 155 -8.00 -3.93 -4.40
C ILE A 155 -8.80 -3.42 -5.60
N GLU A 156 -10.13 -3.37 -5.47
CA GLU A 156 -11.04 -3.11 -6.60
C GLU A 156 -10.90 -1.69 -7.18
N HIS A 157 -10.53 -0.71 -6.36
CA HIS A 157 -10.61 0.70 -6.72
C HIS A 157 -9.30 1.33 -7.20
N GLY A 158 -8.23 0.53 -7.29
CA GLY A 158 -6.96 0.99 -7.84
C GLY A 158 -6.02 1.64 -6.82
N THR A 159 -5.09 2.46 -7.32
CA THR A 159 -4.11 3.19 -6.52
C THR A 159 -4.60 4.59 -6.11
N VAL A 160 -3.88 5.24 -5.20
CA VAL A 160 -4.14 6.65 -4.83
C VAL A 160 -3.92 7.59 -6.01
N GLU A 161 -2.94 7.30 -6.87
CA GLU A 161 -2.69 8.06 -8.11
C GLU A 161 -3.90 8.00 -9.05
N GLU A 162 -4.40 6.79 -9.33
CA GLU A 162 -5.60 6.60 -10.16
C GLU A 162 -6.85 7.26 -9.54
N PHE A 163 -6.91 7.34 -8.20
CA PHE A 163 -7.98 8.04 -7.50
C PHE A 163 -7.89 9.57 -7.68
N ILE A 164 -6.69 10.15 -7.58
CA ILE A 164 -6.45 11.58 -7.83
C ILE A 164 -6.83 11.92 -9.27
N ASP A 165 -6.41 11.11 -10.25
CA ASP A 165 -6.75 11.30 -11.66
C ASP A 165 -8.26 11.32 -11.89
N LYS A 166 -9.00 10.40 -11.25
CA LYS A 166 -10.48 10.37 -11.33
C LYS A 166 -11.11 11.58 -10.66
N ALA A 167 -10.58 12.02 -9.51
CA ALA A 167 -11.09 13.22 -8.83
C ALA A 167 -10.92 14.46 -9.73
N LEU A 168 -9.74 14.64 -10.33
CA LEU A 168 -9.48 15.71 -11.30
C LEU A 168 -10.38 15.59 -12.54
N GLY A 169 -10.53 14.38 -13.09
CA GLY A 169 -11.41 14.12 -14.23
C GLY A 169 -12.88 14.40 -13.95
N ALA A 170 -13.32 14.22 -12.70
CA ALA A 170 -14.65 14.59 -12.22
C ALA A 170 -14.80 16.10 -11.89
N GLY A 171 -13.73 16.89 -12.04
CA GLY A 171 -13.73 18.33 -11.83
C GLY A 171 -13.66 18.75 -10.36
N LEU A 172 -13.14 17.89 -9.48
CA LEU A 172 -12.90 18.29 -8.10
C LEU A 172 -11.72 19.25 -8.00
N GLU A 173 -11.90 20.28 -7.17
CA GLU A 173 -10.82 21.22 -6.80
C GLU A 173 -10.11 20.78 -5.50
N ARG A 174 -10.83 20.08 -4.61
CA ARG A 174 -10.29 19.52 -3.35
C ARG A 174 -11.10 18.33 -2.86
N LEU A 175 -10.52 17.54 -1.97
CA LEU A 175 -11.27 16.58 -1.16
C LEU A 175 -11.89 17.26 0.08
N PRO A 176 -12.99 16.72 0.63
CA PRO A 176 -13.50 17.15 1.92
C PRO A 176 -12.46 16.89 3.03
N ASN A 177 -12.33 17.82 3.99
CA ASN A 177 -11.42 17.71 5.12
C ASN A 177 -11.71 16.46 5.95
N ARG A 178 -12.99 16.11 6.13
CA ARG A 178 -13.41 14.89 6.84
C ARG A 178 -12.91 13.62 6.17
N VAL A 179 -12.74 13.63 4.85
CA VAL A 179 -12.15 12.52 4.08
C VAL A 179 -10.65 12.45 4.33
N LEU A 180 -9.95 13.58 4.23
CA LEU A 180 -8.50 13.64 4.43
C LEU A 180 -8.09 13.17 5.82
N TRP A 181 -8.82 13.58 6.87
CA TRP A 181 -8.57 13.12 8.24
C TRP A 181 -8.65 11.60 8.39
N ARG A 182 -9.67 10.97 7.77
CA ARG A 182 -9.85 9.51 7.80
C ARG A 182 -8.80 8.77 6.98
N PHE A 183 -8.44 9.31 5.82
CA PHE A 183 -7.32 8.78 5.05
C PHE A 183 -5.99 8.88 5.80
N PHE A 184 -5.77 9.96 6.56
CA PHE A 184 -4.61 10.07 7.44
C PHE A 184 -4.62 8.98 8.51
N MET A 185 -5.77 8.75 9.14
CA MET A 185 -5.91 7.72 10.17
C MET A 185 -5.68 6.29 9.64
N CYS A 186 -6.02 6.01 8.38
CA CYS A 186 -5.73 4.71 7.76
C CYS A 186 -4.25 4.31 7.86
N PHE A 187 -3.33 5.28 7.80
CA PHE A 187 -1.90 5.03 7.91
C PHE A 187 -1.43 4.90 9.36
N MET A 188 -2.18 5.43 10.32
CA MET A 188 -1.88 5.34 11.76
C MET A 188 -2.39 4.05 12.38
N ILE A 189 -3.52 3.49 11.90
CA ILE A 189 -4.16 2.26 12.40
C ILE A 189 -3.58 0.99 11.74
N GLY A 190 -2.32 1.03 11.30
CA GLY A 190 -1.47 -0.15 11.40
C GLY A 190 -1.30 -0.53 12.88
N PRO A 191 -1.09 -1.82 13.19
CA PRO A 191 -1.59 -2.66 14.31
C PRO A 191 -2.04 -2.13 15.69
N TYR A 192 -2.08 -0.84 15.98
CA TYR A 192 -2.15 -0.33 17.36
C TYR A 192 -3.55 -0.02 17.89
N ALA A 193 -4.61 0.01 17.08
CA ALA A 193 -5.95 0.27 17.59
C ALA A 193 -7.04 -0.29 16.67
N ALA A 194 -7.54 -1.49 16.96
CA ALA A 194 -8.82 -1.91 16.40
C ALA A 194 -9.91 -0.95 16.92
N ASN A 195 -10.41 -0.06 16.08
CA ASN A 195 -11.58 0.74 16.38
C ASN A 195 -12.81 -0.18 16.45
N PRO A 196 -13.42 -0.42 17.63
CA PRO A 196 -14.47 -1.43 17.78
C PRO A 196 -15.81 -1.05 17.13
N LYS A 197 -15.95 0.18 16.62
CA LYS A 197 -17.24 0.72 16.17
C LYS A 197 -17.30 1.10 14.68
N ASP A 198 -16.24 0.85 13.92
CA ASP A 198 -16.18 1.21 12.49
C ASP A 198 -16.48 2.70 12.20
N THR A 199 -16.26 3.57 13.20
CA THR A 199 -16.62 5.01 13.14
C THR A 199 -15.73 5.81 12.19
N GLU A 200 -14.64 5.22 11.70
CA GLU A 200 -13.76 5.87 10.73
C GLU A 200 -14.28 5.70 9.29
N HIS A 201 -14.64 4.48 8.90
CA HIS A 201 -14.93 4.12 7.49
C HIS A 201 -16.41 4.17 7.09
N TYR A 202 -17.29 4.63 7.97
CA TYR A 202 -18.72 4.66 7.65
C TYR A 202 -19.06 5.63 6.49
N ILE A 203 -18.21 6.63 6.22
CA ILE A 203 -18.36 7.58 5.10
C ILE A 203 -17.20 7.56 4.09
N THR A 204 -16.10 6.87 4.40
CA THR A 204 -14.92 6.82 3.50
C THR A 204 -14.51 5.38 3.20
N PRO A 205 -14.07 5.09 1.97
CA PRO A 205 -13.42 3.82 1.67
C PRO A 205 -12.10 3.72 2.45
N MET A 206 -11.66 2.48 2.68
CA MET A 206 -10.42 2.23 3.40
C MET A 206 -9.21 2.30 2.47
N LEU A 207 -8.21 3.11 2.82
CA LEU A 207 -6.89 3.03 2.18
C LEU A 207 -6.12 1.82 2.70
N LYS A 208 -5.41 1.15 1.79
CA LYS A 208 -4.59 -0.03 2.13
C LYS A 208 -3.14 0.14 1.72
N LEU A 209 -2.24 -0.13 2.66
CA LEU A 209 -0.80 -0.24 2.41
C LEU A 209 -0.47 -1.54 1.68
N ILE A 210 0.35 -1.41 0.65
CA ILE A 210 0.86 -2.48 -0.21
C ILE A 210 2.39 -2.40 -0.30
N ASP A 211 3.00 -3.42 -0.91
CA ASP A 211 4.42 -3.43 -1.31
C ASP A 211 5.45 -3.33 -0.17
N PHE A 212 5.47 -4.35 0.69
CA PHE A 212 6.41 -4.44 1.81
C PHE A 212 7.79 -5.02 1.40
N GLY A 213 8.15 -4.94 0.11
CA GLY A 213 9.39 -5.53 -0.42
C GLY A 213 10.66 -4.91 0.15
N GLY A 214 10.63 -3.59 0.39
CA GLY A 214 11.73 -2.82 0.99
C GLY A 214 11.72 -2.75 2.52
N GLY A 215 10.80 -3.43 3.20
CA GLY A 215 10.69 -3.35 4.66
C GLY A 215 11.92 -3.91 5.37
N GLY A 216 12.64 -3.07 6.12
CA GLY A 216 13.75 -3.48 6.97
C GLY A 216 13.33 -3.75 8.42
N GLN A 217 14.05 -4.64 9.11
CA GLN A 217 14.03 -4.68 10.58
C GLN A 217 15.12 -3.72 11.08
N ASP A 218 14.75 -2.50 11.48
CA ASP A 218 15.54 -1.75 12.46
C ASP A 218 15.25 -2.35 13.85
N LEU A 219 15.73 -3.58 14.07
CA LEU A 219 15.66 -4.24 15.39
C LEU A 219 16.97 -4.17 16.16
N GLU A 220 18.02 -3.58 15.58
CA GLU A 220 19.30 -3.36 16.26
C GLU A 220 19.52 -1.88 16.57
N GLY A 221 18.56 -1.30 17.29
CA GLY A 221 18.84 -0.18 18.19
C GLY A 221 19.20 -0.73 19.57
N ASN A 222 20.48 -0.97 19.80
CA ASN A 222 21.01 -1.20 21.14
C ASN A 222 21.08 0.15 21.89
N ASP A 223 19.92 0.67 22.28
CA ASP A 223 19.81 1.99 22.89
C ASP A 223 18.77 1.88 24.00
N GLY A 224 19.23 1.78 25.24
CA GLY A 224 18.35 1.81 26.40
C GLY A 224 17.47 3.06 26.38
N TYR A 225 16.19 2.89 26.77
CA TYR A 225 15.31 3.93 27.29
C TYR A 225 15.71 5.37 26.92
N ASN A 226 15.30 5.84 25.74
CA ASN A 226 15.06 7.25 25.48
C ASN A 226 13.91 7.36 24.48
N ASP A 227 12.99 8.29 24.73
CA ASP A 227 11.77 8.65 23.99
C ASP A 227 11.99 9.07 22.51
N MET A 228 13.06 8.63 21.86
CA MET A 228 13.40 9.02 20.50
C MET A 228 12.80 8.03 19.50
N GLN A 229 11.85 8.51 18.70
CA GLN A 229 11.30 7.79 17.55
C GLN A 229 12.42 7.43 16.56
N SER A 230 12.41 6.19 16.05
CA SER A 230 13.45 5.76 15.11
C SER A 230 13.36 6.51 13.78
N ASN A 231 14.50 6.66 13.11
CA ASN A 231 14.57 7.28 11.79
C ASN A 231 13.64 6.60 10.78
N ALA A 232 13.50 5.27 10.82
CA ALA A 232 12.56 4.55 9.97
C ALA A 232 11.10 4.95 10.19
N ILE A 233 10.69 5.27 11.43
CA ILE A 233 9.33 5.77 11.67
C ILE A 233 9.20 7.22 11.18
N ILE A 234 10.24 8.05 11.36
CA ILE A 234 10.26 9.42 10.83
C ILE A 234 10.11 9.42 9.30
N ASP A 235 10.85 8.57 8.60
CA ASP A 235 10.78 8.41 7.14
C ASP A 235 9.36 7.98 6.72
N ASN A 236 8.78 6.99 7.39
CA ASN A 236 7.39 6.58 7.15
C ASN A 236 6.38 7.73 7.37
N LEU A 237 6.56 8.54 8.41
CA LEU A 237 5.69 9.69 8.68
C LEU A 237 5.85 10.80 7.62
N GLN A 238 7.06 10.98 7.08
CA GLN A 238 7.31 11.87 5.95
C GLN A 238 6.61 11.38 4.68
N ASP A 239 6.68 10.08 4.38
CA ASP A 239 5.99 9.46 3.25
C ASP A 239 4.47 9.55 3.40
N ILE A 240 3.94 9.34 4.60
CA ILE A 240 2.50 9.53 4.88
C ILE A 240 2.13 11.00 4.69
N GLY A 241 2.96 11.93 5.18
CA GLY A 241 2.78 13.36 4.94
C GLY A 241 2.77 13.71 3.46
N TYR A 242 3.61 13.06 2.65
CA TYR A 242 3.61 13.21 1.19
C TYR A 242 2.27 12.76 0.57
N VAL A 243 1.79 11.57 0.94
CA VAL A 243 0.53 11.03 0.38
C VAL A 243 -0.67 11.89 0.75
N ILE A 244 -0.76 12.33 2.02
CA ILE A 244 -1.87 13.20 2.45
C ILE A 244 -1.76 14.59 1.83
N ASN A 245 -0.55 15.13 1.66
CA ASN A 245 -0.34 16.37 0.91
C ASN A 245 -0.85 16.22 -0.53
N ALA A 246 -0.48 15.14 -1.22
CA ALA A 246 -0.90 14.88 -2.59
C ALA A 246 -2.43 14.77 -2.74
N LEU A 247 -3.10 14.15 -1.77
CA LEU A 247 -4.55 14.11 -1.70
C LEU A 247 -5.18 15.48 -1.41
N ALA A 248 -4.55 16.30 -0.56
CA ALA A 248 -5.05 17.62 -0.19
C ALA A 248 -5.03 18.59 -1.38
N VAL A 249 -3.99 18.54 -2.23
CA VAL A 249 -3.85 19.39 -3.42
C VAL A 249 -4.27 18.71 -4.73
N LEU A 250 -4.75 17.47 -4.64
CA LEU A 250 -5.07 16.61 -5.81
C LEU A 250 -3.93 16.59 -6.85
N ASN A 251 -2.70 16.44 -6.39
CA ASN A 251 -1.51 16.39 -7.23
C ASN A 251 -0.48 15.45 -6.60
N TYR A 252 -0.04 14.43 -7.35
CA TYR A 252 0.99 13.50 -6.89
C TYR A 252 2.41 13.86 -7.38
N GLU A 253 2.56 14.91 -8.20
CA GLU A 253 3.83 15.54 -8.59
C GLU A 253 4.07 16.78 -7.72
N LEU A 254 4.36 16.55 -6.44
CA LEU A 254 4.51 17.62 -5.46
C LEU A 254 5.81 18.40 -5.64
N ASP A 255 5.75 19.71 -5.42
CA ASP A 255 6.95 20.54 -5.40
C ASP A 255 7.87 20.12 -4.23
N THR A 256 9.17 20.20 -4.48
CA THR A 256 10.23 19.97 -3.49
C THR A 256 10.68 21.26 -2.80
N THR A 257 10.15 22.41 -3.22
CA THR A 257 10.35 23.70 -2.58
C THR A 257 9.99 23.66 -1.10
N THR A 258 10.78 24.34 -0.29
CA THR A 258 10.56 24.47 1.14
C THR A 258 10.04 25.85 1.51
N ALA A 259 9.13 25.91 2.48
CA ALA A 259 8.67 27.14 3.10
C ALA A 259 8.61 26.96 4.62
N ASP A 260 8.48 28.07 5.35
CA ASP A 260 8.46 28.06 6.81
C ASP A 260 7.02 28.08 7.33
N LEU A 261 6.62 27.00 8.00
CA LEU A 261 5.38 26.92 8.77
C LEU A 261 5.55 27.75 10.05
N VAL A 262 4.74 28.79 10.22
CA VAL A 262 4.71 29.59 11.45
C VAL A 262 3.54 29.12 12.32
N THR A 263 3.83 28.37 13.38
CA THR A 263 2.79 27.84 14.28
C THR A 263 2.25 28.90 15.24
N GLU A 264 3.07 29.89 15.60
CA GLU A 264 2.70 30.98 16.51
C GLU A 264 3.35 32.30 16.09
N PRO A 265 2.65 33.45 16.21
CA PRO A 265 3.23 34.75 15.90
C PRO A 265 4.50 35.03 16.73
N GLY A 266 5.62 35.29 16.05
CA GLY A 266 6.90 35.61 16.69
C GLY A 266 7.78 34.41 17.02
N HIS A 267 7.32 33.19 16.75
CA HIS A 267 8.14 31.98 16.87
C HIS A 267 8.92 31.72 15.56
N PRO A 268 10.14 31.15 15.64
CA PRO A 268 10.85 30.72 14.44
C PRO A 268 10.00 29.72 13.64
N GLY A 269 9.95 29.91 12.32
CA GLY A 269 9.23 29.00 11.44
C GLY A 269 9.88 27.63 11.38
N ILE A 270 9.06 26.61 11.14
CA ILE A 270 9.47 25.24 10.88
C ILE A 270 9.54 25.04 9.38
N SER A 271 10.76 24.84 8.86
CA SER A 271 10.94 24.56 7.43
C SER A 271 10.29 23.22 7.05
N THR A 272 9.42 23.24 6.04
CA THR A 272 8.65 22.11 5.55
C THR A 272 8.73 22.00 4.03
N ARG A 273 8.59 20.79 3.49
CA ARG A 273 8.50 20.51 2.04
C ARG A 273 7.07 20.64 1.50
N ALA A 274 6.10 21.06 2.32
CA ALA A 274 4.70 21.28 1.94
C ALA A 274 4.43 22.76 1.60
N ALA A 275 5.34 23.41 0.87
CA ALA A 275 5.27 24.85 0.62
C ALA A 275 3.98 25.30 -0.09
N GLU A 276 3.43 24.44 -0.95
CA GLU A 276 2.20 24.68 -1.72
C GLU A 276 0.93 24.73 -0.86
N LEU A 277 1.00 24.35 0.42
CA LEU A 277 -0.11 24.48 1.37
C LEU A 277 -0.06 25.80 2.15
N LEU A 278 1.07 26.49 2.13
CA LEU A 278 1.31 27.65 2.97
C LEU A 278 1.05 28.96 2.19
N PRO A 279 0.60 30.03 2.87
CA PRO A 279 0.43 31.32 2.22
C PRO A 279 1.74 31.84 1.59
N ASP A 280 1.61 32.49 0.44
CA ASP A 280 2.74 33.14 -0.23
C ASP A 280 3.20 34.42 0.54
N SER A 281 4.24 35.08 0.02
CA SER A 281 4.76 36.32 0.61
C SER A 281 3.78 37.49 0.59
N ASN A 282 2.69 37.41 -0.19
CA ASN A 282 1.61 38.39 -0.23
C ASN A 282 0.45 37.99 0.71
N GLY A 283 0.54 36.85 1.39
CA GLY A 283 -0.50 36.29 2.24
C GLY A 283 -1.62 35.59 1.47
N ASN A 284 -1.43 35.28 0.19
CA ASN A 284 -2.39 34.49 -0.56
C ASN A 284 -2.28 33.03 -0.12
N ASP A 285 -3.33 32.52 0.51
CA ASP A 285 -3.43 31.11 0.88
C ASP A 285 -3.87 30.29 -0.34
N PRO A 286 -3.03 29.36 -0.84
CA PRO A 286 -3.39 28.49 -1.97
C PRO A 286 -4.46 27.45 -1.61
N CYS A 287 -4.66 27.16 -0.32
CA CYS A 287 -5.60 26.16 0.17
C CYS A 287 -6.44 26.74 1.33
N PRO A 288 -7.27 27.77 1.09
CA PRO A 288 -8.00 28.48 2.14
C PRO A 288 -9.10 27.64 2.80
N ASP A 289 -9.60 26.61 2.10
CA ASP A 289 -10.64 25.70 2.60
C ASP A 289 -10.06 24.44 3.27
N LEU A 290 -8.73 24.29 3.26
CA LEU A 290 -8.06 23.19 3.96
C LEU A 290 -7.99 23.54 5.45
N ASP A 291 -8.47 22.62 6.28
CA ASP A 291 -8.45 22.71 7.72
C ASP A 291 -7.04 23.06 8.25
N GLU A 292 -6.93 24.17 8.99
CA GLU A 292 -5.64 24.68 9.48
C GLU A 292 -4.87 23.69 10.34
N SER A 293 -5.57 22.86 11.13
CA SER A 293 -4.90 21.81 11.91
C SER A 293 -4.40 20.70 10.99
N LEU A 294 -5.15 20.35 9.95
CA LEU A 294 -4.73 19.36 8.95
C LEU A 294 -3.51 19.85 8.16
N LYS A 295 -3.56 21.11 7.69
CA LYS A 295 -2.47 21.82 7.02
C LYS A 295 -1.19 21.80 7.87
N THR A 296 -1.32 22.15 9.14
CA THR A 296 -0.22 22.11 10.12
C THR A 296 0.36 20.70 10.24
N MET A 297 -0.48 19.67 10.39
CA MET A 297 -0.02 18.30 10.53
C MET A 297 0.71 17.77 9.29
N ILE A 298 0.18 18.05 8.10
CA ILE A 298 0.85 17.69 6.85
C ILE A 298 2.22 18.37 6.78
N CYS A 299 2.29 19.66 7.10
CA CYS A 299 3.55 20.41 7.12
C CYS A 299 4.56 19.85 8.12
N LEU A 300 4.12 19.47 9.32
CA LEU A 300 4.99 18.87 10.34
C LEU A 300 5.47 17.47 9.94
N CYS A 301 4.59 16.63 9.37
CA CYS A 301 5.00 15.35 8.80
C CYS A 301 6.03 15.54 7.68
N ARG A 302 5.92 16.60 6.87
CA ARG A 302 6.89 16.94 5.80
C ARG A 302 8.02 17.88 6.26
N ALA A 303 8.25 18.03 7.56
CA ALA A 303 9.30 18.90 8.08
C ALA A 303 10.69 18.49 7.56
N VAL A 304 11.53 19.50 7.26
CA VAL A 304 12.91 19.28 6.78
C VAL A 304 13.78 18.70 7.88
N GLN A 305 13.62 19.19 9.12
CA GLN A 305 14.34 18.69 10.28
C GLN A 305 13.60 17.51 10.92
N PRO A 306 14.23 16.33 11.06
CA PRO A 306 13.61 15.15 11.66
C PRO A 306 13.03 15.37 13.06
N SER A 307 13.66 16.23 13.87
CA SER A 307 13.19 16.55 15.21
C SER A 307 11.84 17.28 15.26
N ASN A 308 11.39 17.84 14.13
CA ASN A 308 10.12 18.54 14.00
C ASN A 308 9.00 17.63 13.49
N VAL A 309 9.32 16.41 13.07
CA VAL A 309 8.32 15.39 12.70
C VAL A 309 7.63 14.93 13.99
N PRO A 310 6.29 14.87 14.02
CA PRO A 310 5.57 14.55 15.25
C PRO A 310 5.80 13.11 15.68
N GLN A 311 5.75 12.87 16.99
CA GLN A 311 5.71 11.52 17.53
C GLN A 311 4.47 10.79 17.03
N ILE A 312 4.60 9.54 16.58
CA ILE A 312 3.49 8.77 15.98
C ILE A 312 2.28 8.65 16.90
N SER A 313 2.49 8.49 18.21
CA SER A 313 1.41 8.42 19.19
C SER A 313 0.69 9.76 19.36
N GLY A 314 1.44 10.87 19.37
CA GLY A 314 0.88 12.22 19.41
C GLY A 314 0.09 12.54 18.15
N LEU A 315 0.63 12.20 16.98
CA LEU A 315 -0.06 12.34 15.68
C LEU A 315 -1.37 11.56 15.64
N ALA A 316 -1.35 10.28 16.02
CA ALA A 316 -2.54 9.43 16.03
C ALA A 316 -3.64 9.95 16.98
N ASN A 317 -3.27 10.41 18.19
CA ASN A 317 -4.23 10.96 19.14
C ASN A 317 -4.90 12.22 18.58
N MET A 318 -4.12 13.17 18.05
CA MET A 318 -4.66 14.40 17.47
C MET A 318 -5.57 14.14 16.26
N ILE A 319 -5.20 13.21 15.37
CA ILE A 319 -6.06 12.82 14.24
C ILE A 319 -7.39 12.24 14.77
N MET A 320 -7.34 11.35 15.77
CA MET A 320 -8.54 10.75 16.34
C MET A 320 -9.44 11.78 17.03
N GLU A 321 -8.86 12.72 17.78
CA GLU A 321 -9.59 13.84 18.39
C GLU A 321 -10.32 14.66 17.31
N HIS A 322 -9.63 15.04 16.23
CA HIS A 322 -10.25 15.78 15.13
C HIS A 322 -11.36 14.99 14.43
N ILE A 323 -11.19 13.68 14.19
CA ILE A 323 -12.25 12.84 13.61
C ILE A 323 -13.49 12.79 14.51
N GLN A 324 -13.31 12.77 15.84
CA GLN A 324 -14.40 12.69 16.80
C GLN A 324 -15.12 14.02 17.01
N GLU A 325 -14.38 15.14 16.97
CA GLU A 325 -14.92 16.47 17.27
C GLU A 325 -15.44 17.21 16.03
N ARG A 326 -14.93 16.89 14.83
CA ARG A 326 -15.22 17.64 13.59
C ARG A 326 -16.16 16.85 12.67
N ASP A 327 -17.45 16.91 13.00
CA ASP A 327 -18.53 16.40 12.17
C ASP A 327 -18.96 17.43 11.09
N GLU A 328 -19.98 17.09 10.30
CA GLU A 328 -20.52 17.99 9.27
C GLU A 328 -21.02 19.33 9.83
N ASN A 329 -21.54 19.34 11.06
CA ASN A 329 -22.06 20.56 11.70
C ASN A 329 -20.91 21.48 12.13
N TRP A 330 -19.79 20.90 12.55
CA TRP A 330 -18.59 21.66 12.89
C TRP A 330 -18.04 22.43 11.69
N TYR A 331 -17.96 21.77 10.53
CA TYR A 331 -17.49 22.42 9.30
C TYR A 331 -18.51 23.42 8.74
N GLY A 332 -19.81 23.15 8.89
CA GLY A 332 -20.87 24.05 8.42
C GLY A 332 -20.90 24.26 6.90
N ASP A 333 -20.24 23.36 6.15
CA ASP A 333 -20.15 23.34 4.69
C ASP A 333 -20.91 22.11 4.18
N GLU A 334 -21.81 22.31 3.20
CA GLU A 334 -22.55 21.22 2.58
C GLU A 334 -21.61 20.18 1.95
N TYR A 335 -20.44 20.60 1.45
CA TYR A 335 -19.44 19.71 0.87
C TYR A 335 -18.84 18.72 1.88
N GLU A 336 -18.91 19.03 3.18
CA GLU A 336 -18.44 18.17 4.27
C GLU A 336 -19.56 17.28 4.83
N SER A 337 -20.78 17.31 4.29
CA SER A 337 -21.91 16.46 4.75
C SER A 337 -21.72 14.98 4.43
N ASP A 338 -22.32 14.11 5.26
CA ASP A 338 -22.27 12.66 5.05
C ASP A 338 -22.85 12.28 3.68
N GLU A 339 -23.95 12.90 3.24
CA GLU A 339 -24.56 12.64 1.94
C GLU A 339 -23.66 13.04 0.76
N ARG A 340 -23.01 14.22 0.83
CA ARG A 340 -22.12 14.66 -0.25
C ARG A 340 -20.88 13.81 -0.36
N ILE A 341 -20.29 13.40 0.77
CA ILE A 341 -19.15 12.48 0.80
C ILE A 341 -19.55 11.11 0.23
N ALA A 342 -20.73 10.59 0.58
CA ALA A 342 -21.22 9.32 0.03
C ALA A 342 -21.42 9.38 -1.49
N VAL A 343 -22.04 10.45 -2.00
CA VAL A 343 -22.21 10.68 -3.46
C VAL A 343 -20.87 10.82 -4.16
N LEU A 344 -19.90 11.50 -3.54
CA LEU A 344 -18.56 11.65 -4.08
C LEU A 344 -17.92 10.28 -4.34
N PHE A 345 -17.90 9.39 -3.34
CA PHE A 345 -17.30 8.07 -3.51
C PHE A 345 -18.11 7.16 -4.43
N GLN A 346 -19.43 7.29 -4.45
CA GLN A 346 -20.24 6.57 -5.44
C GLN A 346 -19.83 6.97 -6.87
N THR A 347 -19.64 8.27 -7.11
CA THR A 347 -19.23 8.79 -8.41
C THR A 347 -17.81 8.34 -8.78
N LEU A 348 -16.85 8.49 -7.87
CA LEU A 348 -15.44 8.20 -8.16
C LEU A 348 -15.12 6.71 -8.23
N LEU A 349 -15.82 5.87 -7.48
CA LEU A 349 -15.44 4.46 -7.29
C LEU A 349 -16.39 3.45 -7.92
N LEU A 350 -17.67 3.79 -8.08
CA LEU A 350 -18.71 2.85 -8.51
C LEU A 350 -19.28 3.17 -9.89
N ASP A 351 -19.21 4.43 -10.34
CA ASP A 351 -19.65 4.80 -11.68
C ASP A 351 -18.57 4.48 -12.72
N ALA A 352 -18.86 3.47 -13.54
CA ALA A 352 -17.98 3.00 -14.63
C ALA A 352 -17.72 4.04 -15.74
N ASN A 353 -18.32 5.23 -15.65
CA ASN A 353 -18.19 6.33 -16.62
C ASN A 353 -17.33 7.51 -16.09
N ALA A 354 -16.79 7.43 -14.87
CA ALA A 354 -15.92 8.47 -14.30
C ALA A 354 -14.45 8.38 -14.77
N SER A 355 -14.19 7.74 -15.91
CA SER A 355 -12.86 7.49 -16.48
C SER A 355 -12.78 7.90 -17.94
#